data_AF-Q5FK88-F1
#
_entry.id   AF-Q5FK88-F1
#
_cell.length_a   1.000
_cell.length_b   1.000
_cell.length_c   1.000
_cell.angle_alpha   90.00
_cell.angle_beta   90.00
_cell.angle_gamma   90.00
#
_symmetry.space_group_name_H-M   'P 1'
#
loop_
_entity.id
_entity.type
_entity.pdbx_description
1 polymer ?
#
loop_
_entity_poly.entity_id
_entity_poly.type
_entity_poly.pdbx_seq_one_letter_code
_entity_poly.pdbx_strand_id
1 'polypeptide(L)'
;MRDAIAYVVDKHGTLINPNQIKVSQKQISSATPGAYSVTFKYEKIKTRTIVNVRSNYNEGIAVANKTATSDPSEAKSFIGSSQSSSPNWNMENGYQPEMEINTYHGKNGATMQTAFYQPRFRLLDYEQYDDQLNQVGVIPQGINLLNNQLTVSYFGQPNSTWGHLVTYNLNNLSDPIQTQNLRTMSWSDFKQTSQNISVSPYLKLGHGQSLGTTKNYIYVLASNNREANPAKSTEILQISRKNYQIKNLWTIKVWNRSEYFPCYFHNAYFVNSHLLYAVFHNSSKGTYKYWRLIRRRNT
;
A
#
# COMPACT_ATOMS: atom_id res chain seq x y z
N MET A 1 -15.49 6.41 -6.38
CA MET A 1 -15.73 7.33 -5.24
C MET A 1 -15.72 6.68 -3.87
N ARG A 2 -16.17 5.42 -3.70
CA ARG A 2 -15.98 4.70 -2.42
C ARG A 2 -14.51 4.60 -2.02
N ASP A 3 -13.65 4.55 -3.02
CA ASP A 3 -12.18 4.53 -2.89
C ASP A 3 -11.59 5.74 -2.14
N ALA A 4 -12.35 6.83 -2.01
CA ALA A 4 -11.96 8.00 -1.23
C ALA A 4 -12.38 7.93 0.25
N ILE A 5 -13.07 6.86 0.67
CA ILE A 5 -13.49 6.65 2.05
C ILE A 5 -12.27 6.14 2.82
N ALA A 6 -11.76 6.98 3.73
CA ALA A 6 -10.68 6.57 4.61
C ALA A 6 -11.18 5.70 5.78
N TYR A 7 -12.36 5.98 6.35
CA TYR A 7 -12.89 5.30 7.53
C TYR A 7 -14.38 5.63 7.72
N VAL A 8 -15.17 4.64 8.15
CA VAL A 8 -16.55 4.81 8.60
C VAL A 8 -16.81 3.83 9.74
N VAL A 9 -17.47 4.28 10.81
CA VAL A 9 -17.91 3.43 11.92
C VAL A 9 -19.36 3.63 12.26
N ASP A 10 -19.95 2.61 12.87
CA ASP A 10 -21.26 2.69 13.49
C ASP A 10 -21.21 3.45 14.82
N LYS A 11 -22.36 3.55 15.48
CA LYS A 11 -22.51 4.21 16.79
C LYS A 11 -21.69 3.58 17.92
N HIS A 12 -21.20 2.35 17.74
CA HIS A 12 -20.40 1.61 18.71
C HIS A 12 -18.89 1.70 18.41
N GLY A 13 -18.50 2.35 17.31
CA GLY A 13 -17.11 2.43 16.86
C GLY A 13 -16.68 1.24 16.01
N THR A 14 -17.61 0.37 15.58
CA THR A 14 -17.32 -0.79 14.73
C THR A 14 -17.13 -0.35 13.28
N LEU A 15 -16.08 -0.85 12.61
CA LEU A 15 -15.80 -0.53 11.21
C LEU A 15 -16.94 -0.99 10.29
N ILE A 16 -17.34 -0.12 9.38
CA ILE A 16 -18.35 -0.41 8.35
C ILE A 16 -17.66 -0.68 7.02
N ASN A 17 -18.06 -1.75 6.34
CA ASN A 17 -17.56 -2.05 5.00
C ASN A 17 -17.90 -0.89 4.03
N PRO A 18 -16.92 -0.28 3.35
CA PRO A 18 -17.16 0.79 2.38
C PRO A 18 -18.18 0.43 1.29
N ASN A 19 -18.35 -0.86 0.97
CA ASN A 19 -19.35 -1.33 0.01
C ASN A 19 -20.80 -1.11 0.47
N GLN A 20 -21.06 -1.07 1.77
CA GLN A 20 -22.38 -0.79 2.34
C GLN A 20 -22.76 0.69 2.25
N ILE A 21 -21.79 1.57 1.98
CA ILE A 21 -22.02 3.01 1.83
C ILE A 21 -22.64 3.29 0.46
N LYS A 22 -23.79 3.97 0.46
CA LYS A 22 -24.41 4.53 -0.74
C LYS A 22 -23.74 5.85 -1.08
N VAL A 23 -23.32 6.00 -2.34
CA VAL A 23 -22.63 7.20 -2.83
C VAL A 23 -23.42 7.81 -3.98
N SER A 24 -23.66 9.13 -3.94
CA SER A 24 -24.46 9.80 -4.97
C SER A 24 -23.80 9.82 -6.35
N GLN A 25 -22.47 9.73 -6.39
CA GLN A 25 -21.69 9.64 -7.63
C GLN A 25 -20.74 8.46 -7.51
N LYS A 26 -20.87 7.44 -8.37
CA LYS A 26 -19.96 6.29 -8.36
C LYS A 26 -18.57 6.66 -8.89
N GLN A 27 -18.54 7.52 -9.89
CA GLN A 27 -17.36 7.99 -10.60
C GLN A 27 -17.47 9.49 -10.90
N ILE A 28 -16.32 10.15 -11.00
CA ILE A 28 -16.18 11.53 -11.47
C ILE A 28 -15.12 11.49 -12.56
N SER A 29 -15.43 12.05 -13.73
CA SER A 29 -14.49 12.10 -14.84
C SER A 29 -13.41 13.14 -14.57
N SER A 30 -12.14 12.76 -14.72
CA SER A 30 -11.02 13.72 -14.69
C SER A 30 -10.97 14.61 -15.93
N ALA A 31 -11.76 14.32 -16.98
CA ALA A 31 -11.84 15.12 -18.20
C ALA A 31 -12.82 16.30 -18.10
N THR A 32 -13.55 16.42 -17.00
CA THR A 32 -14.49 17.54 -16.81
C THR A 32 -14.12 18.26 -15.52
N PRO A 33 -13.47 19.43 -15.63
CA PRO A 33 -13.16 20.29 -14.50
C PRO A 33 -14.42 20.74 -13.78
N GLY A 34 -14.33 20.88 -12.46
CA GLY A 34 -15.43 21.37 -11.66
C GLY A 34 -15.40 20.89 -10.21
N ALA A 35 -16.31 21.45 -9.42
CA ALA A 35 -16.56 21.03 -8.05
C ALA A 35 -17.77 20.08 -8.04
N TYR A 36 -17.53 18.83 -7.65
CA TYR A 36 -18.54 17.78 -7.62
C TYR A 36 -18.92 17.48 -6.17
N SER A 37 -20.18 17.77 -5.81
CA SER A 37 -20.71 17.39 -4.50
C SER A 37 -21.03 15.89 -4.47
N VAL A 38 -20.28 15.15 -3.64
CA VAL A 38 -20.49 13.72 -3.41
C VAL A 38 -21.11 13.51 -2.04
N THR A 39 -22.29 12.90 -2.01
CA THR A 39 -22.97 12.50 -0.80
C THR A 39 -22.65 11.05 -0.48
N PHE A 40 -22.27 10.78 0.76
CA PHE A 40 -22.17 9.43 1.33
C PHE A 40 -23.31 9.22 2.31
N LYS A 41 -23.98 8.08 2.20
CA LYS A 41 -25.10 7.71 3.07
C LYS A 41 -24.92 6.28 3.59
N TYR A 42 -25.09 6.13 4.89
CA TYR A 42 -25.21 4.86 5.58
C TYR A 42 -26.37 4.96 6.56
N GLU A 43 -27.36 4.09 6.42
CA GLU A 43 -28.61 4.16 7.17
C GLU A 43 -29.23 5.58 7.16
N LYS A 44 -29.32 6.21 8.34
CA LYS A 44 -29.85 7.57 8.55
C LYS A 44 -28.77 8.65 8.46
N ILE A 45 -27.49 8.30 8.50
CA ILE A 45 -26.37 9.25 8.47
C ILE A 45 -26.07 9.63 7.02
N LYS A 46 -25.91 10.94 6.79
CA LYS A 46 -25.54 11.52 5.50
C LYS A 46 -24.43 12.53 5.70
N THR A 47 -23.34 12.38 4.97
CA THR A 47 -22.27 13.39 4.88
C THR A 47 -22.05 13.79 3.43
N ARG A 48 -21.49 14.99 3.22
CA ARG A 48 -21.17 15.52 1.90
C ARG A 48 -19.72 15.95 1.86
N THR A 49 -19.06 15.68 0.73
CA THR A 49 -17.74 16.23 0.43
C THR A 49 -17.75 16.87 -0.96
N ILE A 50 -16.83 17.79 -1.19
CA ILE A 50 -16.60 18.39 -2.50
C ILE A 50 -15.35 17.75 -3.10
N VAL A 51 -15.49 17.15 -4.27
CA VAL A 51 -14.37 16.66 -5.07
C VAL A 51 -14.09 17.69 -6.16
N ASN A 52 -12.89 18.26 -6.14
CA ASN A 52 -12.48 19.25 -7.12
C ASN A 52 -11.66 18.58 -8.23
N VAL A 53 -12.22 18.55 -9.45
CA VAL A 53 -11.49 18.20 -10.67
C VAL A 53 -10.90 19.48 -11.24
N ARG A 54 -9.59 19.48 -11.45
CA ARG A 54 -8.85 20.67 -11.88
C ARG A 54 -9.11 21.00 -13.35
N SER A 55 -9.00 22.28 -13.71
CA SER A 55 -9.23 22.80 -15.06
C SER A 55 -8.06 22.65 -16.02
N ASN A 56 -6.86 22.39 -15.52
CA ASN A 56 -5.68 22.31 -16.37
C ASN A 56 -5.52 20.91 -16.99
N TYR A 57 -6.05 20.74 -18.20
CA TYR A 57 -5.92 19.53 -19.00
C TYR A 57 -4.47 19.17 -19.33
N ASN A 58 -3.55 20.14 -19.33
CA ASN A 58 -2.14 19.92 -19.68
C ASN A 58 -1.25 19.69 -18.45
N GLU A 59 -1.78 19.78 -17.22
CA GLU A 59 -0.99 19.51 -16.01
C GLU A 59 -0.64 18.03 -15.94
N GLY A 60 0.67 17.73 -15.93
CA GLY A 60 1.15 16.34 -15.84
C GLY A 60 1.15 15.58 -17.16
N ILE A 61 0.68 16.17 -18.27
CA ILE A 61 0.92 15.63 -19.61
C ILE A 61 2.37 15.92 -19.98
N ALA A 62 3.15 14.86 -20.13
CA ALA A 62 4.54 14.91 -20.55
C ALA A 62 4.83 13.78 -21.54
N VAL A 63 5.76 14.05 -22.46
CA VAL A 63 6.28 13.04 -23.38
C VAL A 63 7.58 12.49 -22.81
N ALA A 64 7.79 11.19 -22.92
CA ALA A 64 9.06 10.57 -22.56
C ALA A 64 10.19 11.20 -23.39
N ASN A 65 11.26 11.62 -22.73
CA ASN A 65 12.44 12.22 -23.38
C ASN A 65 13.55 11.20 -23.65
N LYS A 66 13.28 9.91 -23.46
CA LYS A 66 14.21 8.81 -23.70
C LYS A 66 13.54 7.72 -24.54
N THR A 67 14.31 7.13 -25.45
CA THR A 67 13.95 5.89 -26.14
C THR A 67 14.20 4.70 -25.21
N ALA A 68 13.44 3.61 -25.43
CA ALA A 68 13.70 2.36 -24.72
C ALA A 68 15.10 1.84 -25.11
N THR A 69 15.86 1.39 -24.13
CA THR A 69 17.16 0.73 -24.31
C THR A 69 17.04 -0.73 -23.89
N SER A 70 17.90 -1.58 -24.43
CA SER A 70 18.01 -2.98 -24.03
C SER A 70 18.25 -3.09 -22.52
N ASP A 71 17.68 -4.13 -21.91
CA ASP A 71 17.74 -4.31 -20.47
C ASP A 71 19.17 -4.62 -19.98
N PRO A 72 19.56 -4.16 -18.78
CA PRO A 72 20.73 -4.72 -18.12
C PRO A 72 20.50 -6.22 -17.88
N SER A 73 21.56 -7.02 -17.93
CA SER A 73 21.47 -8.43 -17.56
C SER A 73 20.83 -8.56 -16.17
N GLU A 74 19.87 -9.47 -16.01
CA GLU A 74 19.25 -9.72 -14.72
C GLU A 74 20.34 -9.97 -13.68
N ALA A 75 20.30 -9.19 -12.60
CA ALA A 75 21.14 -9.46 -11.46
C ALA A 75 20.77 -10.85 -10.92
N LYS A 76 21.77 -11.72 -10.72
CA LYS A 76 21.53 -12.98 -10.05
C LYS A 76 20.92 -12.67 -8.68
N SER A 77 19.70 -13.17 -8.44
CA SER A 77 19.04 -13.10 -7.14
C SER A 77 19.99 -13.57 -6.05
N PHE A 78 19.81 -13.07 -4.83
CA PHE A 78 20.59 -13.51 -3.67
C PHE A 78 20.57 -15.05 -3.59
N ILE A 79 21.73 -15.67 -3.81
CA ILE A 79 21.92 -17.12 -3.72
C ILE A 79 22.34 -17.42 -2.28
N GLY A 80 21.39 -17.29 -1.36
CA GLY A 80 21.56 -17.71 0.04
C GLY A 80 20.36 -18.55 0.49
N SER A 81 20.42 -19.07 1.71
CA SER A 81 19.48 -20.08 2.23
C SER A 81 18.01 -19.63 2.35
N SER A 82 17.71 -18.33 2.27
CA SER A 82 16.34 -17.80 2.35
C SER A 82 15.72 -17.60 0.97
N GLN A 83 15.34 -18.70 0.32
CA GLN A 83 14.48 -18.66 -0.88
C GLN A 83 13.01 -18.94 -0.56
N SER A 84 12.69 -19.34 0.67
CA SER A 84 11.35 -19.65 1.12
C SER A 84 10.95 -18.80 2.32
N SER A 85 9.64 -18.63 2.50
CA SER A 85 9.08 -18.15 3.77
C SER A 85 9.47 -19.10 4.91
N SER A 86 9.44 -18.59 6.14
CA SER A 86 9.63 -19.43 7.32
C SER A 86 8.67 -20.63 7.30
N PRO A 87 9.12 -21.83 7.72
CA PRO A 87 8.23 -22.96 7.99
C PRO A 87 7.13 -22.60 8.98
N ASN A 88 7.40 -21.69 9.92
CA ASN A 88 6.41 -21.26 10.88
C ASN A 88 5.33 -20.35 10.28
N TRP A 89 5.53 -19.82 9.07
CA TRP A 89 4.59 -18.91 8.41
C TRP A 89 3.57 -19.65 7.53
N ASN A 90 2.86 -20.62 8.10
CA ASN A 90 1.78 -21.32 7.43
C ASN A 90 0.71 -21.81 8.42
N MET A 91 -0.42 -22.25 7.86
CA MET A 91 -1.57 -22.73 8.64
C MET A 91 -1.29 -24.05 9.37
N GLU A 92 -0.51 -24.96 8.78
CA GLU A 92 -0.19 -26.27 9.35
C GLU A 92 0.64 -26.12 10.64
N ASN A 93 1.55 -25.16 10.65
CA ASN A 93 2.35 -24.78 11.80
C ASN A 93 1.70 -23.68 12.63
N GLY A 94 0.38 -23.45 12.49
CA GLY A 94 -0.39 -22.55 13.34
C GLY A 94 0.11 -21.11 13.40
N TYR A 95 0.93 -20.67 12.44
CA TYR A 95 1.63 -19.40 12.48
C TYR A 95 2.42 -19.20 13.81
N GLN A 96 3.32 -20.13 14.22
CA GLN A 96 4.11 -20.08 15.49
C GLN A 96 5.31 -19.10 15.48
N PRO A 97 5.63 -18.37 16.57
CA PRO A 97 6.62 -17.27 16.58
C PRO A 97 8.03 -17.73 16.23
N GLU A 98 8.78 -16.88 15.52
CA GLU A 98 10.22 -17.10 15.41
C GLU A 98 10.86 -16.87 16.78
N MET A 99 11.73 -17.78 17.20
CA MET A 99 12.40 -17.74 18.50
C MET A 99 13.84 -17.25 18.42
N GLU A 100 14.36 -17.08 17.20
CA GLU A 100 15.76 -16.73 16.95
C GLU A 100 15.88 -15.68 15.83
N ILE A 101 16.95 -14.90 15.87
CA ILE A 101 17.28 -13.94 14.82
C ILE A 101 17.97 -14.68 13.68
N ASN A 102 17.35 -14.67 12.49
CA ASN A 102 18.00 -15.23 11.32
C ASN A 102 19.24 -14.40 10.93
N THR A 103 20.34 -15.09 10.66
CA THR A 103 21.57 -14.51 10.14
C THR A 103 21.90 -15.16 8.80
N TYR A 104 22.09 -14.34 7.77
CA TYR A 104 22.40 -14.77 6.42
C TYR A 104 23.79 -14.28 6.02
N HIS A 105 24.69 -15.21 5.72
CA HIS A 105 26.02 -14.91 5.25
C HIS A 105 26.03 -14.89 3.72
N GLY A 106 26.26 -13.71 3.17
CA GLY A 106 26.47 -13.50 1.74
C GLY A 106 27.92 -13.72 1.32
N LYS A 107 28.20 -13.45 0.04
CA LYS A 107 29.57 -13.45 -0.49
C LYS A 107 30.37 -12.27 0.06
N ASN A 108 31.69 -12.41 0.08
CA ASN A 108 32.64 -11.36 0.47
C ASN A 108 32.46 -10.83 1.92
N GLY A 109 31.99 -11.68 2.84
CA GLY A 109 31.84 -11.33 4.26
C GLY A 109 30.62 -10.46 4.60
N ALA A 110 29.76 -10.17 3.62
CA ALA A 110 28.50 -9.47 3.89
C ALA A 110 27.58 -10.35 4.75
N THR A 111 27.04 -9.81 5.83
CA THR A 111 26.07 -10.49 6.70
C THR A 111 24.80 -9.67 6.79
N MET A 112 23.65 -10.33 6.61
CA MET A 112 22.33 -9.75 6.87
C MET A 112 21.74 -10.42 8.10
N GLN A 113 21.07 -9.64 8.96
CA GLN A 113 20.38 -10.16 10.13
C GLN A 113 18.94 -9.69 10.15
N THR A 114 18.04 -10.47 10.73
CA THR A 114 16.66 -10.03 10.96
C THR A 114 16.66 -8.83 11.90
N ALA A 115 16.19 -7.69 11.40
CA ALA A 115 16.00 -6.50 12.23
C ALA A 115 14.65 -6.49 12.97
N PHE A 116 13.64 -7.18 12.43
CA PHE A 116 12.27 -7.12 12.95
C PHE A 116 11.45 -8.29 12.41
N TYR A 117 10.77 -9.04 13.29
CA TYR A 117 9.69 -9.92 12.87
C TYR A 117 8.35 -9.20 13.01
N GLN A 118 7.54 -9.34 11.98
CA GLN A 118 6.23 -8.70 11.91
C GLN A 118 5.31 -9.28 12.99
N PRO A 119 4.55 -8.45 13.73
CA PRO A 119 3.57 -8.95 14.67
C PRO A 119 2.57 -9.84 13.97
N ARG A 120 2.19 -10.92 14.65
CA ARG A 120 1.19 -11.86 14.17
C ARG A 120 -0.19 -11.30 14.41
N PHE A 121 -0.58 -10.35 13.57
CA PHE A 121 -1.95 -9.90 13.56
C PHE A 121 -2.82 -11.00 12.97
N ARG A 122 -3.50 -11.68 13.87
CA ARG A 122 -4.68 -12.49 13.59
C ARG A 122 -5.68 -11.99 14.64
N LEU A 123 -7.00 -11.99 14.40
CA LEU A 123 -7.97 -11.72 15.47
C LEU A 123 -8.15 -12.95 16.37
N LEU A 124 -8.50 -12.72 17.64
CA LEU A 124 -8.77 -13.79 18.62
C LEU A 124 -9.94 -14.70 18.17
N ASP A 125 -10.93 -14.15 17.47
CA ASP A 125 -12.11 -14.88 16.96
C ASP A 125 -12.16 -14.96 15.43
N TYR A 126 -11.26 -15.74 14.84
CA TYR A 126 -11.19 -15.97 13.39
C TYR A 126 -12.44 -16.64 12.78
N GLU A 127 -13.22 -17.35 13.61
CA GLU A 127 -14.38 -18.14 13.14
C GLU A 127 -15.69 -17.33 13.08
N GLN A 128 -15.70 -16.09 13.58
CA GLN A 128 -16.87 -15.23 13.56
C GLN A 128 -16.83 -14.27 12.37
N TYR A 129 -17.30 -14.76 11.23
CA TYR A 129 -17.64 -13.99 10.03
C TYR A 129 -16.50 -13.22 9.32
N ASP A 130 -16.82 -12.84 8.08
CA ASP A 130 -16.05 -12.13 7.05
C ASP A 130 -15.52 -10.74 7.51
N ASP A 131 -14.68 -10.74 8.53
CA ASP A 131 -14.17 -9.53 9.21
C ASP A 131 -12.83 -9.04 8.63
N GLN A 132 -12.75 -8.97 7.29
CA GLN A 132 -11.58 -8.37 6.62
C GLN A 132 -11.37 -6.89 7.02
N LEU A 133 -12.35 -6.26 7.64
CA LEU A 133 -12.32 -4.86 8.08
C LEU A 133 -11.49 -4.68 9.35
N ASN A 134 -11.59 -5.59 10.31
CA ASN A 134 -10.85 -5.51 11.57
C ASN A 134 -9.60 -6.42 11.58
N GLN A 135 -9.39 -7.22 10.54
CA GLN A 135 -8.21 -8.07 10.39
C GLN A 135 -7.07 -7.34 9.68
N VAL A 136 -6.02 -6.98 10.41
CA VAL A 136 -4.72 -6.72 9.80
C VAL A 136 -4.23 -8.05 9.25
N GLY A 137 -4.25 -8.19 7.92
CA GLY A 137 -3.95 -9.45 7.26
C GLY A 137 -2.49 -9.89 7.38
N VAL A 138 -2.20 -11.13 6.98
CA VAL A 138 -0.88 -11.76 7.07
C VAL A 138 -0.06 -11.65 5.78
N ILE A 139 -0.56 -10.94 4.76
CA ILE A 139 0.10 -10.86 3.46
C ILE A 139 0.69 -9.46 3.29
N PRO A 140 1.98 -9.25 3.59
CA PRO A 140 2.67 -8.00 3.28
C PRO A 140 2.93 -7.92 1.77
N GLN A 141 2.70 -6.76 1.15
CA GLN A 141 3.05 -6.57 -0.26
C GLN A 141 3.94 -5.35 -0.50
N GLY A 142 3.62 -4.20 0.10
CA GLY A 142 4.43 -2.99 0.02
C GLY A 142 5.20 -2.75 1.31
N ILE A 143 6.45 -2.29 1.18
CA ILE A 143 7.31 -1.95 2.31
C ILE A 143 7.98 -0.59 2.07
N ASN A 144 8.09 0.22 3.10
CA ASN A 144 8.87 1.44 3.09
C ASN A 144 9.48 1.69 4.48
N LEU A 145 10.73 2.17 4.51
CA LEU A 145 11.43 2.52 5.74
C LEU A 145 11.88 3.97 5.66
N LEU A 146 11.47 4.79 6.62
CA LEU A 146 11.91 6.18 6.74
C LEU A 146 12.16 6.53 8.21
N ASN A 147 13.41 6.87 8.54
CA ASN A 147 13.84 7.23 9.90
C ASN A 147 13.42 6.19 10.95
N ASN A 148 13.73 4.91 10.69
CA ASN A 148 13.34 3.76 11.53
C ASN A 148 11.82 3.60 11.73
N GLN A 149 11.00 4.24 10.90
CA GLN A 149 9.57 3.95 10.80
C GLN A 149 9.33 3.06 9.60
N LEU A 150 9.00 1.80 9.88
CA LEU A 150 8.69 0.78 8.89
C LEU A 150 7.19 0.82 8.61
N THR A 151 6.79 1.21 7.40
CA THR A 151 5.40 1.15 6.94
C THR A 151 5.22 -0.02 5.97
N VAL A 152 4.23 -0.85 6.21
CA VAL A 152 3.92 -2.04 5.42
C VAL A 152 2.43 -2.04 5.05
N SER A 153 2.10 -2.41 3.81
CA SER A 153 0.71 -2.71 3.41
C SER A 153 0.39 -4.19 3.59
N TYR A 154 -0.67 -4.46 4.34
CA TYR A 154 -1.14 -5.80 4.70
C TYR A 154 -2.51 -6.11 4.13
N PHE A 155 -2.65 -7.33 3.63
CA PHE A 155 -3.87 -7.83 3.01
C PHE A 155 -4.32 -9.13 3.67
N GLY A 156 -5.64 -9.28 3.87
CA GLY A 156 -6.22 -10.49 4.46
C GLY A 156 -6.25 -11.68 3.50
N GLN A 157 -6.26 -11.43 2.19
CA GLN A 157 -6.36 -12.46 1.15
C GLN A 157 -5.45 -12.16 -0.04
N PRO A 158 -4.98 -13.22 -0.74
CA PRO A 158 -4.29 -13.05 -2.01
C PRO A 158 -5.14 -12.25 -2.99
N ASN A 159 -4.52 -11.33 -3.73
CA ASN A 159 -5.20 -10.49 -4.73
C ASN A 159 -6.19 -9.44 -4.19
N SER A 160 -6.28 -9.24 -2.87
CA SER A 160 -7.07 -8.11 -2.35
C SER A 160 -6.47 -6.78 -2.80
N THR A 161 -7.34 -5.81 -3.08
CA THR A 161 -6.96 -4.42 -3.37
C THR A 161 -7.26 -3.48 -2.20
N TRP A 162 -7.81 -4.04 -1.11
CA TRP A 162 -8.10 -3.34 0.13
C TRP A 162 -7.38 -4.01 1.29
N GLY A 163 -6.88 -3.21 2.22
CA GLY A 163 -6.07 -3.68 3.32
C GLY A 163 -5.73 -2.58 4.31
N HIS A 164 -4.71 -2.83 5.14
CA HIS A 164 -4.26 -1.92 6.17
C HIS A 164 -2.81 -1.49 5.92
N LEU A 165 -2.50 -0.23 6.19
CA LEU A 165 -1.14 0.23 6.39
C LEU A 165 -0.81 0.07 7.88
N VAL A 166 0.29 -0.59 8.19
CA VAL A 166 0.80 -0.69 9.55
C VAL A 166 2.17 -0.03 9.59
N THR A 167 2.34 0.90 10.52
CA THR A 167 3.61 1.58 10.76
C THR A 167 4.17 1.17 12.11
N TYR A 168 5.42 0.72 12.11
CA TYR A 168 6.18 0.28 13.28
C TYR A 168 7.29 1.29 13.56
N ASN A 169 7.38 1.76 14.81
CA ASN A 169 8.51 2.58 15.25
C ASN A 169 9.65 1.69 15.76
N LEU A 170 10.58 1.35 14.88
CA LEU A 170 11.69 0.43 15.18
C LEU A 170 12.70 1.00 16.19
N ASN A 171 12.65 2.29 16.51
CA ASN A 171 13.47 2.85 17.60
C ASN A 171 13.03 2.33 18.98
N ASN A 172 11.74 1.98 19.12
CA ASN A 172 11.14 1.53 20.38
C ASN A 172 10.70 0.05 20.33
N LEU A 173 10.75 -0.57 19.15
CA LEU A 173 10.50 -1.99 18.94
C LEU A 173 11.84 -2.69 18.70
N SER A 174 12.70 -2.65 19.72
CA SER A 174 14.11 -3.07 19.63
C SER A 174 14.31 -4.57 19.79
N ASP A 175 13.35 -5.30 20.36
CA ASP A 175 13.37 -6.77 20.39
C ASP A 175 12.63 -7.31 19.15
N PRO A 176 13.35 -7.90 18.17
CA PRO A 176 12.74 -8.39 16.93
C PRO A 176 11.76 -9.53 17.16
N ILE A 177 11.91 -10.29 18.25
CA ILE A 177 11.16 -11.53 18.53
C ILE A 177 9.92 -11.21 19.35
N GLN A 178 10.06 -10.40 20.41
CA GLN A 178 8.99 -10.08 21.35
C GLN A 178 7.75 -9.56 20.63
N THR A 179 7.91 -8.69 19.64
CA THR A 179 6.81 -8.03 18.90
C THR A 179 5.87 -8.99 18.18
N GLN A 180 6.28 -10.24 17.93
CA GLN A 180 5.42 -11.28 17.36
C GLN A 180 4.30 -11.73 18.30
N ASN A 181 4.49 -11.57 19.61
CA ASN A 181 3.70 -12.22 20.67
C ASN A 181 2.68 -11.28 21.33
N LEU A 182 2.17 -10.28 20.62
CA LEU A 182 1.24 -9.27 21.18
C LEU A 182 0.06 -9.85 21.96
N ARG A 183 -0.39 -11.06 21.63
CA ARG A 183 -1.54 -11.72 22.28
C ARG A 183 -1.24 -12.37 23.63
N THR A 184 0.01 -12.78 23.86
CA THR A 184 0.41 -13.55 25.03
C THR A 184 1.31 -12.74 25.98
N MET A 185 1.61 -11.49 25.61
CA MET A 185 2.27 -10.52 26.47
C MET A 185 1.46 -10.21 27.73
N SER A 186 2.16 -9.79 28.78
CA SER A 186 1.53 -9.11 29.91
C SER A 186 0.82 -7.84 29.43
N TRP A 187 -0.21 -7.38 30.16
CA TRP A 187 -0.92 -6.16 29.78
C TRP A 187 -0.02 -4.92 29.72
N SER A 188 0.98 -4.82 30.61
CA SER A 188 1.96 -3.74 30.59
C SER A 188 2.81 -3.76 29.33
N ASP A 189 3.33 -4.94 28.94
CA ASP A 189 4.17 -5.08 27.76
C ASP A 189 3.37 -4.86 26.49
N PHE A 190 2.13 -5.37 26.45
CA PHE A 190 1.21 -5.11 25.35
C PHE A 190 0.95 -3.61 25.19
N LYS A 191 0.64 -2.90 26.28
CA LYS A 191 0.39 -1.45 26.26
C LYS A 191 1.62 -0.68 25.78
N GLN A 192 2.81 -1.02 26.25
CA GLN A 192 4.06 -0.37 25.84
C GLN A 192 4.40 -0.67 24.38
N THR A 193 4.25 -1.92 23.95
CA THR A 193 4.55 -2.36 22.58
C THR A 193 3.58 -1.75 21.57
N SER A 194 2.27 -1.83 21.84
CA SER A 194 1.22 -1.35 20.94
C SER A 194 1.26 0.16 20.69
N GLN A 195 1.76 0.97 21.62
CA GLN A 195 1.97 2.41 21.42
C GLN A 195 2.95 2.73 20.27
N ASN A 196 3.80 1.78 19.91
CA ASN A 196 4.78 1.93 18.83
C ASN A 196 4.31 1.31 17.50
N ILE A 197 3.06 0.89 17.44
CA ILE A 197 2.41 0.28 16.29
C ILE A 197 1.18 1.11 15.95
N SER A 198 1.11 1.60 14.71
CA SER A 198 -0.03 2.38 14.23
C SER A 198 -0.68 1.68 13.04
N VAL A 199 -1.95 1.34 13.14
CA VAL A 199 -2.71 0.62 12.12
C VAL A 199 -3.70 1.60 11.46
N SER A 200 -3.70 1.65 10.13
CA SER A 200 -4.70 2.43 9.39
C SER A 200 -6.07 1.75 9.44
N PRO A 201 -7.15 2.49 9.18
CA PRO A 201 -8.42 1.89 8.76
C PRO A 201 -8.26 0.99 7.52
N TYR A 202 -9.35 0.31 7.14
CA TYR A 202 -9.42 -0.46 5.90
C TYR A 202 -9.48 0.46 4.68
N LEU A 203 -8.40 0.48 3.88
CA LEU A 203 -8.19 1.41 2.77
C LEU A 203 -8.03 0.66 1.45
N LYS A 204 -8.39 1.30 0.33
CA LYS A 204 -8.01 0.82 -1.01
C LYS A 204 -6.53 1.05 -1.21
N LEU A 205 -5.72 0.02 -1.09
CA LEU A 205 -4.26 0.12 -1.27
C LEU A 205 -3.81 -0.36 -2.65
N GLY A 206 -4.72 -0.96 -3.42
CA GLY A 206 -4.37 -1.70 -4.63
C GLY A 206 -3.58 -2.97 -4.30
N HIS A 207 -3.10 -3.61 -5.34
CA HIS A 207 -2.25 -4.78 -5.30
C HIS A 207 -0.92 -4.41 -5.96
N GLY A 208 0.17 -4.49 -5.19
CA GLY A 208 1.49 -4.07 -5.64
C GLY A 208 2.41 -3.55 -4.52
N GLN A 209 3.72 -3.58 -4.79
CA GLN A 209 4.76 -3.17 -3.84
C GLN A 209 4.99 -1.64 -3.81
N SER A 210 3.93 -0.87 -4.07
CA SER A 210 4.07 0.52 -4.50
C SER A 210 3.81 1.52 -3.36
N LEU A 211 4.76 1.58 -2.42
CA LEU A 211 4.74 2.52 -1.31
C LEU A 211 5.91 3.50 -1.36
N GLY A 212 5.65 4.75 -0.99
CA GLY A 212 6.69 5.71 -0.63
C GLY A 212 6.26 6.55 0.54
N THR A 213 7.20 7.05 1.34
CA THR A 213 6.89 7.91 2.48
C THR A 213 7.74 9.16 2.48
N THR A 214 7.14 10.23 2.98
CA THR A 214 7.79 11.50 3.31
C THR A 214 7.54 11.79 4.78
N LYS A 215 8.09 12.89 5.32
CA LYS A 215 7.82 13.32 6.70
C LYS A 215 6.33 13.30 7.08
N ASN A 216 5.45 13.76 6.18
CA ASN A 216 4.03 13.97 6.49
C ASN A 216 3.08 12.96 5.85
N TYR A 217 3.50 12.28 4.78
CA TYR A 217 2.60 11.50 3.95
C TYR A 217 3.15 10.13 3.55
N ILE A 218 2.25 9.16 3.45
CA ILE A 218 2.41 7.88 2.77
C ILE A 218 1.77 8.04 1.38
N TYR A 219 2.42 7.52 0.36
CA TYR A 219 1.93 7.49 -1.01
C TYR A 219 1.73 6.04 -1.43
N VAL A 220 0.58 5.78 -2.02
CA VAL A 220 0.19 4.45 -2.48
C VAL A 220 -0.21 4.54 -3.94
N LEU A 221 0.35 3.69 -4.81
CA LEU A 221 -0.18 3.46 -6.14
C LEU A 221 -1.18 2.30 -6.06
N ALA A 222 -2.47 2.60 -6.11
CA ALA A 222 -3.53 1.62 -5.93
C ALA A 222 -3.84 0.87 -7.24
N SER A 223 -2.86 0.09 -7.74
CA SER A 223 -3.00 -0.77 -8.93
C SER A 223 -3.85 -2.01 -8.67
N ASN A 224 -4.27 -2.70 -9.71
CA ASN A 224 -4.88 -4.02 -9.65
C ASN A 224 -3.99 -5.00 -10.45
N ASN A 225 -3.40 -5.97 -9.78
CA ASN A 225 -2.48 -6.94 -10.38
C ASN A 225 -3.15 -7.92 -11.35
N ARG A 226 -4.49 -8.02 -11.33
CA ARG A 226 -5.25 -8.86 -12.27
C ARG A 226 -5.43 -8.22 -13.64
N GLU A 227 -5.11 -6.94 -13.76
CA GLU A 227 -5.36 -6.19 -14.98
C GLU A 227 -4.18 -6.32 -15.96
N ALA A 228 -4.47 -6.88 -17.13
CA ALA A 228 -3.48 -7.08 -18.19
C ALA A 228 -3.26 -5.78 -18.99
N ASN A 229 -2.45 -4.88 -18.46
CA ASN A 229 -2.08 -3.59 -19.09
C ASN A 229 -3.28 -2.80 -19.68
N PRO A 230 -4.26 -2.42 -18.85
CA PRO A 230 -5.47 -1.72 -19.28
C PRO A 230 -5.19 -0.25 -19.66
N ALA A 231 -6.01 0.32 -20.54
CA ALA A 231 -5.99 1.75 -20.86
C ALA A 231 -6.65 2.65 -19.79
N LYS A 232 -6.79 2.16 -18.55
CA LYS A 232 -7.37 2.92 -17.43
C LYS A 232 -6.30 3.65 -16.64
N SER A 233 -6.71 4.73 -15.98
CA SER A 233 -5.83 5.42 -15.04
C SER A 233 -5.63 4.60 -13.76
N THR A 234 -4.48 4.74 -13.14
CA THR A 234 -4.18 4.18 -11.80
C THR A 234 -4.31 5.29 -10.76
N GLU A 235 -4.92 4.97 -9.63
CA GLU A 235 -5.08 5.91 -8.52
C GLU A 235 -3.81 6.02 -7.69
N ILE A 236 -3.53 7.25 -7.24
CA ILE A 236 -2.49 7.54 -6.26
C ILE A 236 -3.17 8.14 -5.04
N LEU A 237 -2.96 7.53 -3.88
CA LEU A 237 -3.45 8.04 -2.61
C LEU A 237 -2.30 8.71 -1.88
N GLN A 238 -2.49 9.97 -1.49
CA GLN A 238 -1.65 10.64 -0.50
C GLN A 238 -2.34 10.57 0.86
N ILE A 239 -1.77 9.80 1.77
CA ILE A 239 -2.34 9.48 3.07
C ILE A 239 -1.52 10.18 4.15
N SER A 240 -2.17 10.89 5.05
CA SER A 240 -1.54 11.55 6.20
C SER A 240 -0.91 10.52 7.15
N ARG A 241 0.38 10.67 7.47
CA ARG A 241 1.04 9.85 8.49
C ARG A 241 0.52 10.09 9.90
N LYS A 242 -0.08 11.26 10.15
CA LYS A 242 -0.59 11.62 11.48
C LYS A 242 -1.82 10.80 11.86
N ASN A 243 -2.69 10.49 10.90
CA ASN A 243 -4.03 9.98 11.19
C ASN A 243 -4.64 9.12 10.08
N TYR A 244 -3.83 8.68 9.10
CA TYR A 244 -4.23 7.85 7.96
C TYR A 244 -5.39 8.37 7.10
N GLN A 245 -5.72 9.66 7.20
CA GLN A 245 -6.71 10.28 6.31
C GLN A 245 -6.10 10.49 4.92
N ILE A 246 -6.86 10.11 3.88
CA ILE A 246 -6.56 10.46 2.49
C ILE A 246 -6.69 11.99 2.36
N LYS A 247 -5.59 12.66 1.99
CA LYS A 247 -5.56 14.11 1.78
C LYS A 247 -5.74 14.49 0.33
N ASN A 248 -5.10 13.74 -0.57
CA ASN A 248 -5.25 13.92 -2.01
C ASN A 248 -5.42 12.56 -2.68
N LEU A 249 -6.26 12.54 -3.71
CA LEU A 249 -6.39 11.45 -4.66
C LEU A 249 -6.00 11.99 -6.03
N TRP A 250 -4.99 11.40 -6.64
CA TRP A 250 -4.59 11.69 -8.01
C TRP A 250 -4.80 10.46 -8.88
N THR A 251 -4.75 10.66 -10.19
CA THR A 251 -4.72 9.56 -11.13
C THR A 251 -3.56 9.77 -12.10
N ILE A 252 -2.94 8.67 -12.53
CA ILE A 252 -1.92 8.68 -13.58
C ILE A 252 -2.36 7.76 -14.71
N LYS A 253 -2.10 8.19 -15.94
CA LYS A 253 -2.25 7.35 -17.14
C LYS A 253 -1.02 7.61 -18.01
N VAL A 254 -0.37 6.53 -18.43
CA VAL A 254 0.82 6.58 -19.29
C VAL A 254 0.56 5.67 -20.47
N TRP A 255 0.94 6.13 -21.67
CA TRP A 255 0.84 5.34 -22.89
C TRP A 255 1.99 5.66 -23.84
N ASN A 256 2.28 4.75 -24.75
CA ASN A 256 3.25 4.95 -25.81
C ASN A 256 2.54 5.46 -27.07
N ARG A 257 2.54 6.78 -27.28
CA ARG A 257 1.89 7.50 -28.39
C ARG A 257 0.37 7.39 -28.49
N SER A 258 -0.23 6.26 -28.13
CA SER A 258 -1.66 5.99 -28.20
C SER A 258 -2.14 5.13 -27.04
N GLU A 259 -3.40 5.30 -26.63
CA GLU A 259 -4.03 4.50 -25.58
C GLU A 259 -4.16 3.01 -25.90
N TYR A 260 -4.01 2.61 -27.17
CA TYR A 260 -3.86 1.20 -27.56
C TYR A 260 -2.56 0.57 -27.05
N PHE A 261 -1.59 1.39 -26.62
CA PHE A 261 -0.33 0.95 -26.03
C PHE A 261 -0.14 1.55 -24.63
N PRO A 262 -1.01 1.21 -23.66
CA PRO A 262 -0.91 1.73 -22.31
C PRO A 262 0.34 1.20 -21.61
N CYS A 263 0.76 1.89 -20.56
CA CYS A 263 1.82 1.48 -19.64
C CYS A 263 1.21 1.51 -18.23
N TYR A 264 0.59 0.40 -17.84
CA TYR A 264 -0.01 0.22 -16.53
C TYR A 264 1.04 -0.24 -15.51
N PHE A 265 1.28 0.58 -14.48
CA PHE A 265 2.30 0.27 -13.49
C PHE A 265 1.73 -0.59 -12.35
N HIS A 266 2.40 -1.71 -12.08
CA HIS A 266 2.18 -2.53 -10.88
C HIS A 266 3.17 -2.22 -9.76
N ASN A 267 4.35 -1.70 -10.12
CA ASN A 267 5.43 -1.39 -9.19
C ASN A 267 5.90 0.05 -9.39
N ALA A 268 5.90 0.83 -8.31
CA ALA A 268 6.35 2.21 -8.30
C ALA A 268 6.82 2.66 -6.92
N TYR A 269 7.80 3.56 -6.87
CA TYR A 269 8.33 4.15 -5.65
C TYR A 269 8.16 5.66 -5.66
N PHE A 270 7.49 6.19 -4.64
CA PHE A 270 7.30 7.63 -4.47
C PHE A 270 8.44 8.23 -3.64
N VAL A 271 9.13 9.21 -4.21
CA VAL A 271 10.12 10.00 -3.48
C VAL A 271 9.43 11.11 -2.69
N ASN A 272 8.43 11.76 -3.29
CA ASN A 272 7.63 12.82 -2.69
C ASN A 272 6.37 13.09 -3.52
N SER A 273 5.62 14.16 -3.21
CA SER A 273 4.40 14.57 -3.94
C SER A 273 4.64 14.93 -5.42
N HIS A 274 5.89 15.10 -5.83
CA HIS A 274 6.29 15.55 -7.15
C HIS A 274 7.02 14.51 -7.98
N LEU A 275 7.53 13.44 -7.36
CA LEU A 275 8.42 12.51 -8.02
C LEU A 275 8.07 11.07 -7.68
N LEU A 276 7.79 10.32 -8.75
CA LEU A 276 7.53 8.88 -8.73
C LEU A 276 8.47 8.20 -9.74
N TYR A 277 9.06 7.08 -9.33
CA TYR A 277 9.72 6.15 -10.24
C TYR A 277 8.83 4.92 -10.42
N ALA A 278 8.60 4.48 -11.65
CA ALA A 278 7.75 3.33 -11.93
C ALA A 278 8.41 2.38 -12.93
N VAL A 279 8.10 1.09 -12.81
CA VAL A 279 8.57 0.06 -13.73
C VAL A 279 7.37 -0.54 -14.45
N PHE A 280 7.45 -0.58 -15.77
CA PHE A 280 6.50 -1.28 -16.63
C PHE A 280 7.21 -2.44 -17.31
N HIS A 281 6.65 -3.64 -17.19
CA HIS A 281 7.13 -4.82 -17.90
C HIS A 281 6.18 -5.14 -19.06
N ASN A 282 6.70 -5.14 -20.28
CA ASN A 282 5.98 -5.64 -21.44
C ASN A 282 6.34 -7.11 -21.68
N SER A 283 5.54 -8.01 -21.13
CA SER A 283 5.78 -9.45 -21.23
C SER A 283 5.79 -9.97 -22.67
N SER A 284 4.96 -9.42 -23.57
CA SER A 284 4.91 -9.86 -24.96
C SER A 284 6.16 -9.48 -25.76
N LYS A 285 6.90 -8.46 -25.30
CA LYS A 285 8.16 -8.03 -25.90
C LYS A 285 9.39 -8.38 -25.05
N GLY A 286 9.20 -8.97 -23.87
CA GLY A 286 10.26 -9.21 -22.89
C GLY A 286 11.09 -7.97 -22.57
N THR A 287 10.44 -6.79 -22.40
CA THR A 287 11.16 -5.52 -22.18
C THR A 287 10.66 -4.79 -20.94
N TYR A 288 11.57 -4.17 -20.20
CA TYR A 288 11.23 -3.25 -19.11
C TYR A 288 11.31 -1.79 -19.56
N LYS A 289 10.47 -0.96 -18.96
CA LYS A 289 10.53 0.51 -19.09
C LYS A 289 10.58 1.13 -17.71
N TYR A 290 11.62 1.91 -17.47
CA TYR A 290 11.81 2.68 -16.25
C TYR A 290 11.34 4.11 -16.47
N TRP A 291 10.35 4.52 -15.69
CA TRP A 291 9.73 5.82 -15.81
C TRP A 291 10.09 6.69 -14.63
N ARG A 292 10.50 7.92 -14.93
CA ARG A 292 10.59 9.01 -13.95
C ARG A 292 9.44 9.97 -14.22
N LEU A 293 8.43 9.96 -13.37
CA LEU A 293 7.27 10.83 -13.47
C LEU A 293 7.48 12.03 -12.55
N ILE A 294 7.42 13.23 -13.13
CA ILE A 294 7.60 14.49 -12.39
C ILE A 294 6.34 15.34 -12.51
N ARG A 295 5.73 15.68 -11.38
CA ARG A 295 4.66 16.68 -11.31
C ARG A 295 5.29 18.06 -11.09
N ARG A 296 5.29 18.88 -12.15
CA ARG A 296 6.01 20.17 -12.22
C ARG A 296 5.35 21.34 -11.47
N ARG A 297 4.16 21.19 -10.89
CA ARG A 297 3.45 22.29 -10.22
C ARG A 297 3.12 21.95 -8.76
N ASN A 298 3.33 22.94 -7.90
CA ASN A 298 2.96 22.93 -6.49
C ASN A 298 1.44 23.02 -6.35
N THR A 299 0.88 22.14 -5.55
CA THR A 299 -0.35 22.31 -4.76
C THR A 299 -0.61 21.01 -4.01
#